data_AF-A0A8G2CHH0-F1
#
_entry.id   AF-A0A8G2CHH0-F1
#
_cell.length_a   1.000
_cell.length_b   1.000
_cell.length_c   1.000
_cell.angle_alpha   90.00
_cell.angle_beta   90.00
_cell.angle_gamma   90.00
#
_symmetry.space_group_name_H-M   'P 1'
#
loop_
_entity.id
_entity.type
_entity.pdbx_description
1 polymer ?
#
loop_
_entity_poly.entity_id
_entity_poly.type
_entity_poly.pdbx_seq_one_letter_code
_entity_poly.pdbx_strand_id
1 'polypeptide(L)'
;MILAALRAGVVQLALLEDLMLADYTIWRPDAPDGVGDRYTGRITARAHALGGVFVDLGDVVGFLPDSAGGKARGEGDLLDVRITRAAQGGKGPRLALAGGEAGGTPGLRARGIGPVGDFRARQPDAPILAESFELVARLRADFDGVEHRADCFAPIEDEVAALAEPIAALPHGARAIFSPTPALTAIDIDGGAASGERGEKSAAQGRLNRAIIPALARQIRLRNLGGAILIDFAGMKASARPSLAPDLSAALARDPLKPRLLGFTSLGFAEVLRPRIRPPLHEILP
;
A
#
# COMPACT_ATOMS: atom_id res chain seq x y z
N MET A 1 15.99 -9.38 -1.31
CA MET A 1 16.27 -9.13 -2.75
C MET A 1 15.08 -8.42 -3.37
N ILE A 2 15.30 -7.64 -4.42
CA ILE A 2 14.26 -6.94 -5.16
C ILE A 2 14.18 -7.57 -6.54
N LEU A 3 12.99 -7.93 -6.99
CA LEU A 3 12.76 -8.51 -8.32
C LEU A 3 12.05 -7.49 -9.20
N ALA A 4 12.42 -7.41 -10.47
CA ALA A 4 11.77 -6.57 -11.47
C ALA A 4 11.50 -7.34 -12.78
N ALA A 5 10.24 -7.32 -13.21
CA ALA A 5 9.79 -7.99 -14.43
C ALA A 5 8.93 -7.06 -15.28
N LEU A 6 9.14 -7.04 -16.59
CA LEU A 6 8.31 -6.28 -17.53
C LEU A 6 7.23 -7.22 -18.08
N ARG A 7 5.96 -6.89 -17.86
CA ARG A 7 4.81 -7.66 -18.31
C ARG A 7 3.75 -6.69 -18.85
N ALA A 8 3.27 -6.90 -20.08
CA ALA A 8 2.23 -6.08 -20.69
C ALA A 8 2.43 -4.55 -20.54
N GLY A 9 3.68 -4.08 -20.67
CA GLY A 9 4.02 -2.65 -20.58
C GLY A 9 4.06 -2.07 -19.16
N VAL A 10 3.95 -2.90 -18.12
CA VAL A 10 4.13 -2.49 -16.72
C VAL A 10 5.27 -3.25 -16.07
N VAL A 11 5.97 -2.60 -15.15
CA VAL A 11 7.04 -3.23 -14.36
C VAL A 11 6.43 -3.77 -13.08
N GLN A 12 6.41 -5.09 -12.93
CA GLN A 12 6.12 -5.73 -11.67
C GLN A 12 7.35 -5.68 -10.78
N LEU A 13 7.18 -5.26 -9.53
CA LEU A 13 8.23 -5.18 -8.53
C LEU A 13 7.85 -6.03 -7.34
N ALA A 14 8.74 -6.91 -6.92
CA ALA A 14 8.58 -7.72 -5.72
C ALA A 14 9.74 -7.51 -4.76
N LEU A 15 9.43 -7.36 -3.47
CA LEU A 15 10.42 -7.38 -2.40
C LEU A 15 10.36 -8.72 -1.70
N LEU A 16 11.49 -9.42 -1.64
CA LEU A 16 11.62 -10.68 -0.91
C LEU A 16 12.43 -10.48 0.38
N GLU A 17 11.87 -10.95 1.49
CA GLU A 17 12.51 -11.07 2.80
C GLU A 17 12.59 -12.57 3.12
N ASP A 18 13.78 -13.11 3.38
CA ASP A 18 13.99 -14.55 3.65
C ASP A 18 13.35 -15.48 2.60
N LEU A 19 13.49 -15.12 1.31
CA LEU A 19 12.88 -15.80 0.16
C LEU A 19 11.34 -15.78 0.10
N MET A 20 10.68 -15.09 1.03
CA MET A 20 9.23 -14.92 1.06
C MET A 20 8.84 -13.58 0.44
N LEU A 21 7.75 -13.56 -0.34
CA LEU A 21 7.19 -12.33 -0.89
C LEU A 21 6.71 -11.40 0.24
N ALA A 22 7.45 -10.33 0.48
CA ALA A 22 7.21 -9.40 1.57
C ALA A 22 6.39 -8.19 1.14
N ASP A 23 6.59 -7.72 -0.09
CA ASP A 23 5.84 -6.62 -0.70
C ASP A 23 5.79 -6.77 -2.22
N TYR A 24 4.77 -6.18 -2.84
CA TYR A 24 4.56 -6.25 -4.28
C TYR A 24 3.88 -4.98 -4.77
N THR A 25 4.32 -4.46 -5.92
CA THR A 25 3.72 -3.29 -6.54
C THR A 25 3.92 -3.30 -8.04
N ILE A 26 3.12 -2.49 -8.73
CA ILE A 26 3.24 -2.24 -10.16
C ILE A 26 3.80 -0.84 -10.34
N TRP A 27 4.84 -0.74 -11.14
CA TRP A 27 5.50 0.50 -11.50
C TRP A 27 5.35 0.76 -13.00
N ARG A 28 4.99 2.00 -13.34
CA ARG A 28 4.90 2.49 -14.72
C ARG A 28 5.95 3.59 -14.89
N PRO A 29 7.16 3.27 -15.36
CA PRO A 29 8.25 4.25 -15.44
C PRO A 29 7.90 5.49 -16.26
N ASP A 30 7.15 5.29 -17.35
CA ASP A 30 6.79 6.34 -18.29
C ASP A 30 5.49 7.08 -17.90
N ALA A 31 4.82 6.61 -16.84
CA ALA A 31 3.63 7.24 -16.25
C ALA A 31 3.66 7.08 -14.71
N PRO A 32 4.63 7.70 -14.02
CA PRO A 32 4.83 7.51 -12.59
C PRO A 32 3.64 8.06 -11.78
N ASP A 33 3.36 7.44 -10.64
CA ASP A 33 2.28 7.87 -9.72
C ASP A 33 2.54 9.23 -9.03
N GLY A 34 3.76 9.75 -9.18
CA GLY A 34 4.22 11.02 -8.65
C GLY A 34 4.46 11.02 -7.14
N VAL A 35 4.22 9.94 -6.40
CA VAL A 35 4.40 9.92 -4.95
C VAL A 35 5.85 10.21 -4.59
N GLY A 36 6.06 11.24 -3.76
CA GLY A 36 7.39 11.71 -3.37
C GLY A 36 7.96 12.80 -4.29
N ASP A 37 7.41 12.98 -5.50
CA ASP A 37 7.83 14.05 -6.40
C ASP A 37 7.63 15.42 -5.74
N ARG A 38 8.58 16.31 -5.97
CA ARG A 38 8.55 17.71 -5.55
C ARG A 38 8.20 18.60 -6.72
N TYR A 39 7.31 19.54 -6.48
CA TYR A 39 6.83 20.49 -7.46
C TYR A 39 6.93 21.91 -6.90
N THR A 40 7.15 22.85 -7.81
CA THR A 40 6.63 24.20 -7.60
C THR A 40 5.16 24.17 -7.94
N GLY A 41 4.31 24.54 -7.00
CA GLY A 41 2.87 24.59 -7.19
C GLY A 41 2.34 26.00 -7.00
N ARG A 42 1.35 26.40 -7.79
CA ARG A 42 0.65 27.68 -7.63
C ARG A 42 -0.74 27.45 -7.05
N ILE A 43 -1.10 28.16 -5.99
CA ILE A 43 -2.45 28.09 -5.46
C ILE A 43 -3.44 28.69 -6.46
N THR A 44 -4.43 27.90 -6.85
CA THR A 44 -5.46 28.32 -7.82
C THR A 44 -6.77 28.67 -7.17
N ALA A 45 -7.13 28.01 -6.07
CA ALA A 45 -8.38 28.27 -5.37
C ALA A 45 -8.34 27.77 -3.92
N ARG A 46 -9.06 28.48 -3.04
CA ARG A 46 -9.32 28.04 -1.67
C ARG A 46 -10.56 27.14 -1.60
N ALA A 47 -10.43 25.97 -1.00
CA ALA A 47 -11.53 25.01 -0.82
C ALA A 47 -11.97 24.96 0.65
N HIS A 48 -12.74 25.96 1.09
CA HIS A 48 -13.14 26.11 2.50
C HIS A 48 -13.87 24.86 3.05
N ALA A 49 -14.79 24.27 2.27
CA ALA A 49 -15.54 23.08 2.69
C ALA A 49 -14.66 21.83 2.88
N LEU A 50 -13.50 21.77 2.21
CA LEU A 50 -12.57 20.66 2.28
C LEU A 50 -11.40 20.92 3.26
N GLY A 51 -11.27 22.14 3.79
CA GLY A 51 -10.18 22.53 4.68
C GLY A 51 -8.81 22.50 4.00
N GLY A 52 -8.67 23.22 2.87
CA GLY A 52 -7.39 23.32 2.16
C GLY A 52 -7.44 24.20 0.92
N VAL A 53 -6.47 24.03 0.03
CA VAL A 53 -6.31 24.78 -1.22
C VAL A 53 -6.05 23.82 -2.39
N PHE A 54 -6.52 24.20 -3.58
CA PHE A 54 -6.12 23.58 -4.84
C PHE A 54 -4.84 24.22 -5.35
N VAL A 55 -3.94 23.40 -5.86
CA VAL A 55 -2.60 23.80 -6.27
C VAL A 55 -2.35 23.24 -7.66
N ASP A 56 -2.12 24.13 -8.63
CA ASP A 56 -1.68 23.79 -9.97
C ASP A 56 -0.19 23.40 -9.95
N LEU A 57 0.11 22.22 -10.47
CA LEU A 57 1.45 21.66 -10.60
C LEU A 57 1.98 21.69 -12.05
N GLY A 58 1.27 22.36 -12.96
CA GLY A 58 1.53 22.39 -14.40
C GLY A 58 0.51 21.53 -15.16
N ASP A 59 0.69 20.21 -15.09
CA ASP A 59 -0.16 19.26 -15.84
C ASP A 59 -1.32 18.70 -15.01
N VAL A 60 -1.27 18.88 -13.68
CA VAL A 60 -2.25 18.32 -12.75
C VAL A 60 -2.53 19.28 -11.60
N VAL A 61 -3.78 19.33 -11.16
CA VAL A 61 -4.19 20.06 -9.95
C VAL A 61 -4.20 19.11 -8.76
N GLY A 62 -3.39 19.41 -7.76
CA GLY A 62 -3.36 18.71 -6.47
C GLY A 62 -4.16 19.43 -5.39
N PHE A 63 -4.37 18.74 -4.27
CA PHE A 63 -5.03 19.30 -3.09
C PHE A 63 -4.05 19.36 -1.90
N LEU A 64 -3.81 20.55 -1.38
CA LEU A 64 -3.00 20.80 -0.19
C LEU A 64 -3.93 21.08 1.02
N PRO A 65 -4.03 20.15 1.97
CA PRO A 65 -4.83 20.33 3.18
C PRO A 65 -4.24 21.41 4.09
N ASP A 66 -5.09 22.06 4.87
CA ASP A 66 -4.66 23.01 5.91
C ASP A 66 -3.71 22.37 6.92
N SER A 67 -3.97 21.12 7.30
CA SER A 67 -3.13 20.35 8.23
C SER A 67 -1.75 20.00 7.68
N ALA A 68 -1.51 20.19 6.38
CA ALA A 68 -0.24 19.95 5.72
C ALA A 68 0.41 21.23 5.17
N GLY A 69 -0.08 22.41 5.62
CA GLY A 69 0.52 23.71 5.30
C GLY A 69 -0.28 24.59 4.33
N GLY A 70 -1.50 24.20 3.97
CA GLY A 70 -2.41 25.01 3.14
C GLY A 70 -3.08 26.18 3.88
N LYS A 71 -2.96 26.25 5.21
CA LYS A 71 -3.62 27.28 6.03
C LYS A 71 -2.98 28.66 5.79
N ALA A 72 -3.83 29.70 5.71
CA ALA A 72 -3.43 31.10 5.57
C ALA A 72 -2.57 31.39 4.32
N ARG A 73 -2.80 30.65 3.23
CA ARG A 73 -2.19 30.89 1.92
C ARG A 73 -3.18 31.54 0.97
N GLY A 74 -2.70 32.44 0.12
CA GLY A 74 -3.49 33.19 -0.85
C GLY A 74 -3.45 32.57 -2.24
N GLU A 75 -4.45 32.88 -3.06
CA GLU A 75 -4.41 32.55 -4.49
C GLU A 75 -3.22 33.23 -5.16
N GLY A 76 -2.55 32.51 -6.06
CA GLY A 76 -1.33 32.97 -6.71
C GLY A 76 -0.03 32.65 -5.97
N ASP A 77 -0.08 32.29 -4.68
CA ASP A 77 1.12 31.89 -3.93
C ASP A 77 1.84 30.72 -4.61
N LEU A 78 3.16 30.82 -4.73
CA LEU A 78 4.03 29.75 -5.19
C LEU A 78 4.60 28.99 -3.99
N LEU A 79 4.45 27.68 -4.00
CA LEU A 79 4.85 26.79 -2.92
C LEU A 79 5.73 25.65 -3.43
N ASP A 80 6.73 25.27 -2.63
CA ASP A 80 7.40 23.98 -2.80
C ASP A 80 6.58 22.90 -2.08
N VAL A 81 6.02 22.00 -2.88
CA VAL A 81 5.10 20.95 -2.42
C VAL A 81 5.59 19.58 -2.84
N ARG A 82 5.23 18.57 -2.05
CA ARG A 82 5.46 17.16 -2.37
C ARG A 82 4.13 16.43 -2.52
N ILE A 83 4.04 15.54 -3.49
CA ILE A 83 2.94 14.59 -3.58
C ILE A 83 3.09 13.54 -2.47
N THR A 84 2.09 13.44 -1.61
CA THR A 84 2.02 12.48 -0.49
C THR A 84 1.04 11.34 -0.74
N ARG A 85 0.11 11.51 -1.68
CA ARG A 85 -0.79 10.45 -2.17
C ARG A 85 -1.02 10.63 -3.65
N ALA A 86 -0.94 9.55 -4.40
CA ALA A 86 -1.20 9.51 -5.82
C ALA A 86 -2.63 9.98 -6.14
N ALA A 87 -2.83 10.47 -7.36
CA ALA A 87 -4.15 10.73 -7.90
C ALA A 87 -4.95 9.42 -7.99
N GLN A 88 -6.24 9.46 -7.69
CA GLN A 88 -7.08 8.25 -7.64
C GLN A 88 -8.56 8.55 -7.77
N GLY A 89 -9.29 7.73 -8.53
CA GLY A 89 -10.75 7.83 -8.65
C GLY A 89 -11.23 9.19 -9.18
N GLY A 90 -10.51 9.75 -10.16
CA GLY A 90 -10.80 11.08 -10.74
C GLY A 90 -10.37 12.27 -9.87
N LYS A 91 -9.83 12.03 -8.67
CA LYS A 91 -9.30 13.08 -7.77
C LYS A 91 -7.81 13.28 -8.02
N GLY A 92 -7.38 14.54 -7.99
CA GLY A 92 -5.97 14.91 -8.05
C GLY A 92 -5.16 14.42 -6.85
N PRO A 93 -3.81 14.50 -6.91
CA PRO A 93 -2.93 14.05 -5.85
C PRO A 93 -3.09 14.86 -4.56
N ARG A 94 -2.76 14.26 -3.42
CA ARG A 94 -2.70 14.98 -2.13
C ARG A 94 -1.30 15.51 -1.89
N LEU A 95 -1.21 16.76 -1.46
CA LEU A 95 0.05 17.47 -1.28
C LEU A 95 0.38 17.72 0.20
N ALA A 96 1.66 17.98 0.47
CA ALA A 96 2.16 18.59 1.70
C ALA A 96 3.28 19.59 1.35
N LEU A 97 3.54 20.57 2.22
CA LEU A 97 4.72 21.43 2.05
C LEU A 97 6.01 20.59 2.11
N ALA A 98 6.92 20.83 1.19
CA ALA A 98 8.20 20.13 1.10
C ALA A 98 9.34 20.87 1.84
N GLY A 99 9.11 22.13 2.22
CA GLY A 99 9.99 22.91 3.11
C GLY A 99 11.16 23.61 2.42
N GLY A 100 11.26 23.59 1.09
CA GLY A 100 12.21 24.37 0.31
C GLY A 100 11.61 25.65 -0.28
N GLU A 101 12.42 26.35 -1.08
CA GLU A 101 11.96 27.50 -1.85
C GLU A 101 11.22 27.07 -3.12
N ALA A 102 10.10 27.73 -3.40
CA ALA A 102 9.36 27.55 -4.63
C ALA A 102 10.15 28.11 -5.83
N GLY A 103 10.00 27.49 -7.00
CA GLY A 103 10.46 28.06 -8.27
C GLY A 103 9.58 29.20 -8.76
N GLY A 104 9.93 29.75 -9.93
CA GLY A 104 9.16 30.83 -10.56
C GLY A 104 7.87 30.39 -11.27
N THR A 105 7.78 29.14 -11.73
CA THR A 105 6.63 28.61 -12.47
C THR A 105 6.20 27.24 -11.94
N PRO A 106 4.90 26.92 -11.99
CA PRO A 106 4.41 25.57 -11.68
C PRO A 106 5.12 24.51 -12.52
N GLY A 107 5.47 23.40 -11.89
CA GLY A 107 6.13 22.29 -12.58
C GLY A 107 6.95 21.40 -11.66
N LEU A 108 7.33 20.25 -12.20
CA LEU A 108 8.17 19.25 -11.52
C LEU A 108 9.56 19.84 -11.23
N ARG A 109 10.02 19.66 -10.00
CA ARG A 109 11.34 20.09 -9.53
C ARG A 109 12.29 18.93 -9.30
N ALA A 110 11.78 17.84 -8.76
CA ALA A 110 12.56 16.62 -8.52
C ALA A 110 11.61 15.43 -8.47
N ARG A 111 12.02 14.30 -9.07
CA ARG A 111 11.32 13.03 -8.89
C ARG A 111 11.53 12.51 -7.46
N GLY A 112 10.49 11.88 -6.93
CA GLY A 112 10.59 11.08 -5.72
C GLY A 112 11.40 9.82 -5.97
N ILE A 113 11.73 9.09 -4.90
CA ILE A 113 12.50 7.85 -4.97
C ILE A 113 11.74 6.71 -5.69
N GLY A 114 10.42 6.85 -5.86
CA GLY A 114 9.57 5.90 -6.55
C GLY A 114 9.46 4.53 -5.86
N PRO A 115 8.71 3.58 -6.45
CA PRO A 115 8.49 2.26 -5.84
C PRO A 115 9.77 1.43 -5.67
N VAL A 116 10.71 1.53 -6.61
CA VAL A 116 12.01 0.86 -6.51
C VAL A 116 12.82 1.43 -5.34
N GLY A 117 12.84 2.77 -5.20
CA GLY A 117 13.48 3.45 -4.09
C GLY A 117 12.85 3.12 -2.73
N ASP A 118 11.52 2.97 -2.67
CA ASP A 118 10.81 2.53 -1.45
C ASP A 118 11.29 1.14 -1.00
N PHE A 119 11.48 0.21 -1.94
CA PHE A 119 12.02 -1.13 -1.64
C PHE A 119 13.50 -1.08 -1.27
N ARG A 120 14.30 -0.29 -2.00
CA ARG A 120 15.73 -0.07 -1.69
C ARG A 120 15.93 0.54 -0.30
N ALA A 121 15.09 1.49 0.12
CA ALA A 121 15.17 2.09 1.45
C ALA A 121 14.91 1.06 2.58
N ARG A 122 14.12 0.02 2.31
CA ARG A 122 13.85 -1.08 3.26
C ARG A 122 14.93 -2.15 3.25
N GLN A 123 15.58 -2.37 2.11
CA GLN A 123 16.71 -3.30 1.98
C GLN A 123 17.86 -2.63 1.19
N PRO A 124 18.67 -1.77 1.82
CA PRO A 124 19.71 -0.99 1.14
C PRO A 124 20.70 -1.85 0.35
N ASP A 125 21.05 -3.02 0.86
CA ASP A 125 22.08 -3.89 0.28
C ASP A 125 21.52 -5.03 -0.59
N ALA A 126 20.19 -5.12 -0.74
CA ALA A 126 19.58 -6.21 -1.50
C ALA A 126 19.89 -6.12 -2.99
N PRO A 127 20.28 -7.21 -3.68
CA PRO A 127 20.42 -7.16 -5.13
C PRO A 127 19.06 -6.87 -5.78
N ILE A 128 19.08 -6.09 -6.87
CA ILE A 128 17.93 -5.92 -7.76
C ILE A 128 18.12 -6.87 -8.94
N LEU A 129 17.26 -7.88 -9.04
CA LEU A 129 17.28 -8.86 -10.11
C LEU A 129 16.21 -8.50 -11.13
N ALA A 130 16.63 -8.17 -12.36
CA ALA A 130 15.73 -7.82 -13.44
C ALA A 130 15.77 -8.87 -14.57
N GLU A 131 14.60 -9.20 -15.12
CA GLU A 131 14.48 -10.29 -16.11
C GLU A 131 14.89 -9.92 -17.53
N SER A 132 14.93 -8.64 -17.86
CA SER A 132 15.29 -8.17 -19.21
C SER A 132 16.45 -7.19 -19.14
N PHE A 133 17.30 -7.20 -20.18
CA PHE A 133 18.39 -6.23 -20.30
C PHE A 133 17.89 -4.78 -20.42
N GLU A 134 16.69 -4.58 -20.97
CA GLU A 134 16.02 -3.27 -21.00
C GLU A 134 15.76 -2.76 -19.58
N LEU A 135 15.18 -3.59 -18.70
CA LEU A 135 14.96 -3.22 -17.32
C LEU A 135 16.27 -2.99 -16.56
N VAL A 136 17.28 -3.84 -16.81
CA VAL A 136 18.62 -3.66 -16.22
C VAL A 136 19.19 -2.30 -16.59
N ALA A 137 19.18 -1.93 -17.88
CA ALA A 137 19.70 -0.65 -18.35
C ALA A 137 18.95 0.52 -17.72
N ARG A 138 17.61 0.43 -17.63
CA ARG A 138 16.77 1.45 -17.00
C ARG A 138 17.06 1.62 -15.51
N LEU A 139 17.11 0.52 -14.75
CA LEU A 139 17.31 0.56 -13.30
C LEU A 139 18.72 0.99 -12.92
N ARG A 140 19.74 0.64 -13.72
CA ARG A 140 21.13 1.07 -13.50
C ARG A 140 21.36 2.57 -13.64
N ALA A 141 20.42 3.31 -14.24
CA ALA A 141 20.50 4.76 -14.29
C ALA A 141 20.44 5.40 -12.90
N ASP A 142 19.67 4.79 -11.99
CA ASP A 142 19.37 5.36 -10.67
C ASP A 142 19.77 4.46 -9.50
N PHE A 143 20.07 3.17 -9.75
CA PHE A 143 20.30 2.18 -8.69
C PHE A 143 21.53 1.29 -8.96
N ASP A 144 22.35 1.13 -7.93
CA ASP A 144 23.44 0.15 -7.91
C ASP A 144 22.93 -1.28 -7.62
N GLY A 145 23.79 -2.28 -7.85
CA GLY A 145 23.50 -3.68 -7.53
C GLY A 145 22.39 -4.30 -8.38
N VAL A 146 22.19 -3.78 -9.58
CA VAL A 146 21.22 -4.29 -10.56
C VAL A 146 21.87 -5.34 -11.45
N GLU A 147 21.31 -6.55 -11.43
CA GLU A 147 21.79 -7.72 -12.14
C GLU A 147 20.70 -8.31 -13.04
N HIS A 148 21.11 -8.86 -14.18
CA HIS A 148 20.22 -9.62 -15.04
C HIS A 148 20.01 -11.02 -14.47
N ARG A 149 18.76 -11.43 -14.32
CA ARG A 149 18.38 -12.80 -13.94
C ARG A 149 17.11 -13.19 -14.69
N ALA A 150 17.25 -14.07 -15.68
CA ALA A 150 16.09 -14.65 -16.35
C ALA A 150 15.19 -15.39 -15.35
N ASP A 151 13.88 -15.31 -15.56
CA ASP A 151 12.84 -15.98 -14.79
C ASP A 151 12.94 -15.77 -13.27
N CYS A 152 13.38 -14.57 -12.83
CA CYS A 152 13.57 -14.30 -11.41
C CYS A 152 12.25 -14.31 -10.63
N PHE A 153 11.10 -14.15 -11.30
CA PHE A 153 9.78 -14.28 -10.70
C PHE A 153 9.27 -15.73 -10.58
N ALA A 154 9.86 -16.70 -11.28
CA ALA A 154 9.35 -18.08 -11.29
C ALA A 154 9.06 -18.67 -9.88
N PRO A 155 9.86 -18.41 -8.83
CA PRO A 155 9.58 -18.90 -7.48
C PRO A 155 8.35 -18.29 -6.79
N ILE A 156 7.87 -17.14 -7.26
CA ILE A 156 6.76 -16.39 -6.65
C ILE A 156 5.59 -16.16 -7.62
N GLU A 157 5.67 -16.69 -8.84
CA GLU A 157 4.71 -16.39 -9.91
C GLU A 157 3.28 -16.77 -9.50
N ASP A 158 3.09 -17.95 -8.91
CA ASP A 158 1.80 -18.40 -8.39
C ASP A 158 1.28 -17.51 -7.25
N GLU A 159 2.15 -17.08 -6.32
CA GLU A 159 1.76 -16.20 -5.21
C GLU A 159 1.37 -14.81 -5.73
N VAL A 160 2.08 -14.28 -6.73
CA VAL A 160 1.78 -13.00 -7.39
C VAL A 160 0.48 -13.09 -8.18
N ALA A 161 0.26 -14.16 -8.95
CA ALA A 161 -0.99 -14.38 -9.69
C ALA A 161 -2.20 -14.40 -8.75
N ALA A 162 -2.08 -15.08 -7.60
CA ALA A 162 -3.12 -15.14 -6.58
C ALA A 162 -3.46 -13.78 -5.92
N LEU A 163 -2.64 -12.73 -6.12
CA LEU A 163 -2.96 -11.38 -5.62
C LEU A 163 -4.11 -10.71 -6.37
N ALA A 164 -4.36 -11.11 -7.63
CA ALA A 164 -5.50 -10.65 -8.42
C ALA A 164 -6.83 -11.24 -7.92
N GLU A 165 -6.76 -12.39 -7.25
CA GLU A 165 -7.95 -13.11 -6.79
C GLU A 165 -8.53 -12.48 -5.51
N PRO A 166 -9.87 -12.44 -5.38
CA PRO A 166 -10.54 -11.98 -4.18
C PRO A 166 -10.37 -12.93 -2.99
N ILE A 167 -9.92 -14.16 -3.21
CA ILE A 167 -9.71 -15.17 -2.17
C ILE A 167 -8.21 -15.45 -2.03
N ALA A 168 -7.66 -15.31 -0.83
CA ALA A 168 -6.31 -15.73 -0.52
C ALA A 168 -6.30 -16.96 0.40
N ALA A 169 -5.48 -17.95 0.06
CA ALA A 169 -5.14 -19.02 0.98
C ALA A 169 -4.29 -18.48 2.14
N LEU A 170 -4.62 -18.91 3.35
CA LEU A 170 -3.87 -18.64 4.57
C LEU A 170 -3.33 -19.96 5.15
N PRO A 171 -2.35 -19.91 6.06
CA PRO A 171 -1.86 -21.10 6.75
C PRO A 171 -2.99 -21.91 7.40
N HIS A 172 -2.74 -23.20 7.62
CA HIS A 172 -3.68 -24.13 8.26
C HIS A 172 -5.01 -24.31 7.52
N GLY A 173 -5.02 -24.13 6.19
CA GLY A 173 -6.21 -24.31 5.36
C GLY A 173 -7.29 -23.24 5.54
N ALA A 174 -6.96 -22.14 6.23
CA ALA A 174 -7.83 -20.98 6.32
C ALA A 174 -7.82 -20.18 5.01
N ARG A 175 -8.81 -19.32 4.82
CA ARG A 175 -8.91 -18.43 3.66
C ARG A 175 -9.35 -17.04 4.10
N ALA A 176 -8.89 -16.02 3.37
CA ALA A 176 -9.39 -14.66 3.49
C ALA A 176 -10.10 -14.25 2.21
N ILE A 177 -11.30 -13.71 2.33
CA ILE A 177 -12.11 -13.20 1.22
C ILE A 177 -12.11 -11.67 1.30
N PHE A 178 -11.55 -11.01 0.28
CA PHE A 178 -11.40 -9.56 0.21
C PHE A 178 -12.53 -8.96 -0.62
N SER A 179 -13.36 -8.14 0.01
CA SER A 179 -14.50 -7.47 -0.60
C SER A 179 -14.32 -5.94 -0.56
N PRO A 180 -13.66 -5.35 -1.57
CA PRO A 180 -13.53 -3.91 -1.67
C PRO A 180 -14.89 -3.26 -1.97
N THR A 181 -15.14 -2.12 -1.34
CA THR A 181 -16.29 -1.24 -1.59
C THR A 181 -15.79 0.19 -1.78
N PRO A 182 -16.64 1.14 -2.25
CA PRO A 182 -16.21 2.53 -2.38
C PRO A 182 -15.70 3.18 -1.08
N ALA A 183 -16.18 2.75 0.08
CA ALA A 183 -15.88 3.35 1.37
C ALA A 183 -14.83 2.58 2.19
N LEU A 184 -14.86 1.25 2.13
CA LEU A 184 -14.03 0.36 2.96
C LEU A 184 -13.76 -0.97 2.27
N THR A 185 -12.80 -1.73 2.77
CA THR A 185 -12.63 -3.15 2.39
C THR A 185 -13.09 -4.05 3.54
N ALA A 186 -14.02 -4.96 3.26
CA ALA A 186 -14.39 -6.01 4.20
C ALA A 186 -13.52 -7.26 3.92
N ILE A 187 -13.04 -7.91 4.98
CA ILE A 187 -12.26 -9.13 4.92
C ILE A 187 -12.95 -10.18 5.77
N ASP A 188 -13.44 -11.23 5.14
CA ASP A 188 -14.03 -12.37 5.82
C ASP A 188 -12.99 -13.50 5.98
N ILE A 189 -12.91 -14.08 7.17
CA ILE A 189 -11.95 -15.13 7.50
C ILE A 189 -12.66 -16.46 7.69
N ASP A 190 -12.47 -17.34 6.72
CA ASP A 190 -12.91 -18.73 6.78
C ASP A 190 -11.84 -19.60 7.44
N GLY A 191 -12.12 -20.12 8.63
CA GLY A 191 -11.31 -21.17 9.26
C GLY A 191 -11.67 -22.55 8.72
N GLY A 192 -10.66 -23.39 8.44
CA GLY A 192 -10.88 -24.81 8.14
C GLY A 192 -11.67 -25.50 9.27
N ALA A 193 -12.52 -26.48 8.91
CA ALA A 193 -13.46 -27.10 9.85
C ALA A 193 -12.76 -27.70 11.08
N ALA A 194 -13.05 -27.17 12.27
CA ALA A 194 -12.60 -27.75 13.54
C ALA A 194 -13.58 -28.83 14.05
N SER A 195 -13.07 -30.04 14.31
CA SER A 195 -13.80 -31.14 14.98
C SER A 195 -13.67 -31.06 16.51
N GLY A 196 -14.73 -31.38 17.28
CA GLY A 196 -14.71 -31.39 18.75
C GLY A 196 -15.95 -30.81 19.43
N GLU A 197 -15.95 -30.72 20.77
CA GLU A 197 -17.03 -30.10 21.54
C GLU A 197 -17.05 -28.55 21.41
N ARG A 198 -18.18 -27.90 21.74
CA ARG A 198 -18.42 -26.47 21.43
C ARG A 198 -17.41 -25.52 22.09
N GLY A 199 -16.94 -25.82 23.30
CA GLY A 199 -15.93 -25.02 24.01
C GLY A 199 -14.53 -25.18 23.42
N GLU A 200 -14.12 -26.43 23.16
CA GLU A 200 -12.84 -26.76 22.52
C GLU A 200 -12.73 -26.15 21.12
N LYS A 201 -13.83 -26.16 20.36
CA LYS A 201 -13.94 -25.50 19.05
C LYS A 201 -13.63 -24.00 19.12
N SER A 202 -14.18 -23.27 20.09
CA SER A 202 -13.93 -21.83 20.21
C SER A 202 -12.48 -21.51 20.58
N ALA A 203 -11.86 -22.31 21.45
CA ALA A 203 -10.46 -22.15 21.82
C ALA A 203 -9.52 -22.52 20.65
N ALA A 204 -9.83 -23.61 19.94
CA ALA A 204 -9.11 -24.02 18.73
C ALA A 204 -9.20 -22.94 17.63
N GLN A 205 -10.40 -22.39 17.39
CA GLN A 205 -10.58 -21.30 16.44
C GLN A 205 -9.80 -20.05 16.85
N GLY A 206 -9.78 -19.70 18.14
CA GLY A 206 -8.97 -18.60 18.63
C GLY A 206 -7.47 -18.80 18.37
N ARG A 207 -6.96 -20.03 18.53
CA ARG A 207 -5.55 -20.36 18.17
C ARG A 207 -5.31 -20.28 16.67
N LEU A 208 -6.23 -20.80 15.85
CA LEU A 208 -6.15 -20.70 14.39
C LEU A 208 -6.12 -19.25 13.92
N ASN A 209 -7.05 -18.42 14.41
CA ASN A 209 -7.13 -17.00 14.07
C ASN A 209 -5.83 -16.27 14.44
N ARG A 210 -5.22 -16.56 15.59
CA ARG A 210 -3.90 -16.00 15.94
C ARG A 210 -2.80 -16.44 14.98
N ALA A 211 -2.77 -17.70 14.59
CA ALA A 211 -1.74 -18.25 13.71
C ALA A 211 -1.77 -17.64 12.30
N ILE A 212 -2.94 -17.24 11.80
CA ILE A 212 -3.09 -16.70 10.44
C ILE A 212 -2.92 -15.17 10.37
N ILE A 213 -2.98 -14.44 11.49
CA ILE A 213 -2.86 -12.98 11.53
C ILE A 213 -1.62 -12.45 10.79
N PRO A 214 -0.41 -13.03 10.94
CA PRO A 214 0.76 -12.57 10.21
C PRO A 214 0.60 -12.68 8.68
N ALA A 215 0.00 -13.76 8.20
CA ALA A 215 -0.27 -13.97 6.79
C ALA A 215 -1.35 -13.01 6.28
N LEU A 216 -2.43 -12.80 7.06
CA LEU A 216 -3.47 -11.84 6.73
C LEU A 216 -2.92 -10.40 6.60
N ALA A 217 -2.13 -9.96 7.58
CA ALA A 217 -1.48 -8.64 7.53
C ALA A 217 -0.55 -8.51 6.31
N ARG A 218 0.15 -9.59 5.94
CA ARG A 218 0.94 -9.64 4.70
C ARG A 218 0.07 -9.49 3.46
N GLN A 219 -1.07 -10.19 3.37
CA GLN A 219 -1.99 -10.06 2.23
C GLN A 219 -2.59 -8.65 2.09
N ILE A 220 -2.90 -7.98 3.20
CA ILE A 220 -3.33 -6.56 3.22
C ILE A 220 -2.26 -5.66 2.59
N ARG A 221 -0.99 -5.88 2.95
CA ARG A 221 0.14 -5.14 2.40
C ARG A 221 0.38 -5.45 0.93
N LEU A 222 0.44 -6.73 0.55
CA LEU A 222 0.68 -7.18 -0.83
C LEU A 222 -0.38 -6.66 -1.80
N ARG A 223 -1.65 -6.59 -1.39
CA ARG A 223 -2.73 -5.99 -2.20
C ARG A 223 -2.77 -4.47 -2.15
N ASN A 224 -1.85 -3.86 -1.39
CA ASN A 224 -1.82 -2.44 -1.09
C ASN A 224 -3.19 -1.87 -0.67
N LEU A 225 -3.93 -2.61 0.16
CA LEU A 225 -5.23 -2.14 0.65
C LEU A 225 -5.04 -0.90 1.52
N GLY A 226 -5.94 0.07 1.44
CA GLY A 226 -5.82 1.34 2.16
C GLY A 226 -7.17 1.93 2.50
N GLY A 227 -7.18 2.83 3.48
CA GLY A 227 -8.40 3.36 4.07
C GLY A 227 -8.91 2.48 5.21
N ALA A 228 -10.23 2.46 5.37
CA ALA A 228 -10.91 1.65 6.38
C ALA A 228 -10.96 0.18 5.92
N ILE A 229 -10.55 -0.72 6.81
CA ILE A 229 -10.56 -2.17 6.60
C ILE A 229 -11.27 -2.80 7.81
N LEU A 230 -12.28 -3.62 7.54
CA LEU A 230 -13.00 -4.39 8.55
C LEU A 230 -12.69 -5.87 8.39
N ILE A 231 -12.28 -6.53 9.48
CA ILE A 231 -11.92 -7.96 9.46
C ILE A 231 -12.91 -8.74 10.32
N ASP A 232 -13.59 -9.72 9.74
CA ASP A 232 -14.46 -10.66 10.43
C ASP A 232 -13.73 -11.96 10.77
N PHE A 233 -13.36 -12.14 12.03
CA PHE A 233 -12.78 -13.39 12.51
C PHE A 233 -13.89 -14.39 12.85
N ALA A 234 -14.17 -15.33 11.93
CA ALA A 234 -15.21 -16.33 12.13
C ALA A 234 -14.93 -17.30 13.29
N GLY A 235 -15.99 -17.98 13.74
CA GLY A 235 -15.95 -19.05 14.75
C GLY A 235 -15.57 -18.62 16.18
N MET A 236 -15.43 -17.32 16.43
CA MET A 236 -15.26 -16.74 17.77
C MET A 236 -16.48 -15.89 18.15
N LYS A 237 -16.90 -15.96 19.42
CA LYS A 237 -17.90 -15.01 19.97
C LYS A 237 -17.36 -13.58 19.86
N ALA A 238 -18.21 -12.62 19.51
CA ALA A 238 -17.82 -11.21 19.37
C ALA A 238 -17.08 -10.68 20.63
N SER A 239 -17.51 -11.06 21.83
CA SER A 239 -16.87 -10.69 23.10
C SER A 239 -15.46 -11.26 23.31
N ALA A 240 -15.09 -12.33 22.59
CA ALA A 240 -13.76 -12.96 22.68
C ALA A 240 -12.78 -12.44 21.62
N ARG A 241 -13.27 -11.82 20.54
CA ARG A 241 -12.44 -11.32 19.43
C ARG A 241 -11.42 -10.25 19.84
N PRO A 242 -11.70 -9.34 20.81
CA PRO A 242 -10.69 -8.40 21.31
C PRO A 242 -9.40 -9.05 21.83
N SER A 243 -9.44 -10.33 22.22
CA SER A 243 -8.24 -11.07 22.62
C SER A 243 -7.21 -11.32 21.50
N LEU A 244 -7.57 -11.00 20.24
CA LEU A 244 -6.67 -11.03 19.08
C LEU A 244 -5.92 -9.70 18.87
N ALA A 245 -6.31 -8.63 19.57
CA ALA A 245 -5.75 -7.29 19.37
C ALA A 245 -4.22 -7.20 19.50
N PRO A 246 -3.56 -7.88 20.47
CA PRO A 246 -2.11 -7.82 20.59
C PRO A 246 -1.41 -8.42 19.37
N ASP A 247 -1.84 -9.60 18.93
CA ASP A 247 -1.28 -10.31 17.77
C ASP A 247 -1.49 -9.50 16.47
N LEU A 248 -2.70 -8.96 16.28
CA LEU A 248 -3.04 -8.15 15.12
C LEU A 248 -2.24 -6.84 15.09
N SER A 249 -2.11 -6.16 16.23
CA SER A 249 -1.30 -4.93 16.31
C SER A 249 0.18 -5.20 16.02
N ALA A 250 0.73 -6.30 16.55
CA ALA A 250 2.12 -6.70 16.31
C ALA A 250 2.37 -7.02 14.83
N ALA A 251 1.43 -7.70 14.16
CA ALA A 251 1.53 -7.99 12.73
C ALA A 251 1.42 -6.73 11.86
N LEU A 252 0.46 -5.84 12.17
CA LEU A 252 0.28 -4.57 11.45
C LEU A 252 1.50 -3.64 11.60
N ALA A 253 2.19 -3.66 12.74
CA ALA A 253 3.38 -2.83 12.97
C ALA A 253 4.55 -3.13 12.01
N ARG A 254 4.56 -4.32 11.38
CA ARG A 254 5.55 -4.71 10.36
C ARG A 254 5.29 -4.07 8.99
N ASP A 255 4.11 -3.51 8.77
CA ASP A 255 3.80 -2.76 7.55
C ASP A 255 4.51 -1.39 7.59
N PRO A 256 5.23 -0.99 6.51
CA PRO A 256 5.89 0.32 6.43
C PRO A 256 4.94 1.51 6.61
N LEU A 257 3.66 1.36 6.23
CA LEU A 257 2.65 2.43 6.35
C LEU A 257 2.06 2.55 7.75
N LYS A 258 2.49 1.72 8.70
CA LYS A 258 2.04 1.71 10.11
C LYS A 258 0.51 1.80 10.27
N PRO A 259 -0.26 0.84 9.73
CA PRO A 259 -1.69 0.76 9.95
C PRO A 259 -2.03 0.74 11.43
N ARG A 260 -3.16 1.35 11.79
CA ARG A 260 -3.64 1.40 13.18
C ARG A 260 -4.82 0.46 13.35
N LEU A 261 -4.75 -0.42 14.35
CA LEU A 261 -5.93 -1.07 14.90
C LEU A 261 -6.67 -0.05 15.78
N LEU A 262 -7.90 0.30 15.41
CA LEU A 262 -8.74 1.22 16.17
C LEU A 262 -9.49 0.52 17.30
N GLY A 263 -9.72 -0.79 17.16
CA GLY A 263 -10.42 -1.61 18.13
C GLY A 263 -11.26 -2.67 17.45
N PHE A 264 -12.32 -3.09 18.15
CA PHE A 264 -13.33 -4.00 17.62
C PHE A 264 -14.70 -3.32 17.75
N THR A 265 -15.51 -3.41 16.69
CA THR A 265 -16.88 -2.89 16.70
C THR A 265 -17.76 -3.68 17.68
N SER A 266 -18.94 -3.15 18.01
CA SER A 266 -19.97 -3.91 18.76
C SER A 266 -20.44 -5.18 18.05
N LEU A 267 -20.33 -5.24 16.72
CA LEU A 267 -20.59 -6.44 15.92
C LEU A 267 -19.40 -7.41 15.90
N GLY A 268 -18.26 -7.01 16.47
CA GLY A 268 -17.07 -7.84 16.60
C GLY A 268 -16.12 -7.81 15.39
N PHE A 269 -16.26 -6.85 14.47
CA PHE A 269 -15.26 -6.66 13.40
C PHE A 269 -14.02 -5.97 13.94
N ALA A 270 -12.83 -6.40 13.56
CA ALA A 270 -11.62 -5.62 13.84
C ALA A 270 -11.55 -4.42 12.90
N GLU A 271 -11.32 -3.23 13.45
CA GLU A 271 -11.28 -1.97 12.70
C GLU A 271 -9.84 -1.54 12.45
N VAL A 272 -9.39 -1.59 11.20
CA VAL A 272 -8.04 -1.20 10.80
C VAL A 272 -8.11 0.04 9.92
N LEU A 273 -7.28 1.03 10.23
CA LEU A 273 -7.06 2.20 9.39
C LEU A 273 -5.64 2.15 8.83
N ARG A 274 -5.52 1.87 7.54
CA ARG A 274 -4.24 1.86 6.81
C ARG A 274 -4.12 3.12 5.94
N PRO A 275 -3.02 3.91 6.01
CA PRO A 275 -2.84 5.05 5.13
C PRO A 275 -2.93 4.67 3.65
N ARG A 276 -3.74 5.40 2.88
CA ARG A 276 -3.85 5.25 1.42
C ARG A 276 -2.84 6.18 0.76
N ILE A 277 -1.77 5.63 0.19
CA ILE A 277 -0.72 6.39 -0.52
C ILE A 277 -0.83 6.18 -2.03
N ARG A 278 -0.93 4.91 -2.44
CA ARG A 278 -1.10 4.46 -3.82
C ARG A 278 -2.38 3.64 -3.97
N PRO A 279 -2.92 3.48 -5.20
CA PRO A 279 -4.07 2.62 -5.42
C PRO A 279 -3.82 1.15 -5.03
N PRO A 280 -4.85 0.45 -4.52
CA PRO A 280 -4.74 -0.99 -4.27
C PRO A 280 -4.65 -1.76 -5.59
N LEU A 281 -4.11 -2.99 -5.53
CA LEU A 281 -3.84 -3.79 -6.73
C LEU A 281 -5.09 -4.02 -7.59
N HIS A 282 -6.24 -4.28 -6.99
CA HIS A 282 -7.49 -4.53 -7.72
C HIS A 282 -8.00 -3.32 -8.53
N GLU A 283 -7.46 -2.11 -8.29
CA GLU A 283 -7.77 -0.92 -9.10
C GLU A 283 -6.76 -0.70 -10.25
N ILE A 284 -5.61 -1.38 -10.24
CA ILE A 284 -4.51 -1.15 -11.19
C ILE A 284 -4.08 -2.38 -11.98
N LEU A 285 -4.46 -3.57 -11.53
CA LEU A 285 -4.41 -4.79 -12.31
C LEU A 285 -5.53 -4.76 -13.37
N PRO A 286 -5.23 -5.19 -14.60
CA PRO A 286 -6.22 -5.26 -15.69
C PRO A 286 -7.31 -6.30 -15.43
#